data_AF-A0A0A3IF68-F1
#
_entry.id   AF-A0A0A3IF68-F1
#
_cell.length_a   1.000
_cell.length_b   1.000
_cell.length_c   1.000
_cell.angle_alpha   90.00
_cell.angle_beta   90.00
_cell.angle_gamma   90.00
#
_symmetry.space_group_name_H-M   'P 1'
#
loop_
_entity.id
_entity.type
_entity.pdbx_description
1 polymer ?
#
loop_
_entity_poly.entity_id
_entity_poly.type
_entity_poly.pdbx_seq_one_letter_code
_entity_poly.pdbx_strand_id
1 'polypeptide(L)'
;MYLYHIVFEQDDDRYVNPHITLNKGLSKSTAVRFYTNGGRLFPEITDLTRPLNAEQWIDFSVAFGADFNPISEQYIKFPIVSEKILVFNREITNDLFAYIEEEYMKGEIGEEGYFTKGLLSKEELMKQYWESMITAKEYVKQKPYKNPEILVFETIPIELLEYIK
;
A
#
# COMPACT_ATOMS: atom_id res chain seq x y z
N MET A 1 12.09 -15.21 -3.39
CA MET A 1 10.75 -14.79 -3.86
C MET A 1 10.82 -13.32 -4.22
N TYR A 2 10.05 -12.88 -5.22
CA TYR A 2 10.11 -11.52 -5.76
C TYR A 2 8.79 -10.79 -5.53
N LEU A 3 8.87 -9.47 -5.55
CA LEU A 3 7.75 -8.54 -5.62
C LEU A 3 7.81 -7.80 -6.96
N TYR A 4 6.66 -7.27 -7.34
CA TYR A 4 6.44 -6.64 -8.63
C TYR A 4 5.80 -5.27 -8.41
N HIS A 5 6.35 -4.24 -9.04
CA HIS A 5 5.82 -2.90 -9.06
C HIS A 5 5.40 -2.56 -10.49
N ILE A 6 4.13 -2.23 -10.68
CA ILE A 6 3.58 -1.89 -11.99
C ILE A 6 4.34 -0.73 -12.65
N VAL A 7 4.53 -0.82 -13.95
CA VAL A 7 4.90 0.29 -14.81
C VAL A 7 3.78 0.45 -15.83
N PHE A 8 3.19 1.64 -15.88
CA PHE A 8 2.16 1.95 -16.89
C PHE A 8 2.79 2.22 -18.26
N GLU A 9 1.96 2.21 -19.29
CA GLU A 9 2.34 2.67 -20.63
C GLU A 9 2.59 4.18 -20.65
N GLN A 10 3.33 4.67 -21.65
CA GLN A 10 3.79 6.07 -21.70
C GLN A 10 2.66 7.10 -21.85
N ASP A 11 1.52 6.68 -22.36
CA ASP A 11 0.32 7.47 -22.58
C ASP A 11 -0.64 7.49 -21.38
N ASP A 12 -0.37 6.72 -20.33
CA ASP A 12 -1.10 6.76 -19.07
C ASP A 12 -0.66 7.97 -18.23
N ASP A 13 -1.62 8.69 -17.64
CA ASP A 13 -1.36 9.87 -16.81
C ASP A 13 -0.60 9.55 -15.51
N ARG A 14 -0.57 8.27 -15.11
CA ARG A 14 0.17 7.74 -13.96
C ARG A 14 1.53 7.18 -14.37
N TYR A 15 1.93 7.33 -15.64
CA TYR A 15 3.22 6.89 -16.14
C TYR A 15 4.37 7.49 -15.34
N VAL A 16 5.26 6.62 -14.87
CA VAL A 16 6.56 7.00 -14.32
C VAL A 16 7.62 6.33 -15.18
N ASN A 17 8.55 7.13 -15.71
CA ASN A 17 9.61 6.62 -16.56
C ASN A 17 10.48 5.62 -15.77
N PRO A 18 10.52 4.32 -16.17
CA PRO A 18 11.24 3.29 -15.41
C PRO A 18 12.75 3.55 -15.37
N HIS A 19 13.32 4.30 -16.32
CA HIS A 19 14.72 4.70 -16.26
C HIS A 19 15.03 5.60 -15.06
N ILE A 20 14.08 6.39 -14.58
CA ILE A 20 14.29 7.19 -13.36
C ILE A 20 14.47 6.23 -12.17
N THR A 21 13.61 5.22 -12.08
CA THR A 21 13.64 4.21 -11.03
C THR A 21 14.89 3.35 -11.10
N LEU A 22 15.30 2.91 -12.30
CA LEU A 22 16.52 2.12 -12.50
C LEU A 22 17.81 2.92 -12.22
N ASN A 23 17.77 4.26 -12.25
CA ASN A 23 18.93 5.11 -11.94
C ASN A 23 18.96 5.60 -10.49
N LYS A 24 17.82 5.72 -9.82
CA LYS A 24 17.71 6.30 -8.46
C LYS A 24 17.28 5.31 -7.38
N GLY A 25 16.87 4.11 -7.76
CA GLY A 25 16.21 3.14 -6.89
C GLY A 25 14.68 3.30 -6.90
N LEU A 26 14.00 2.28 -6.40
CA LEU A 26 12.54 2.28 -6.26
C LEU A 26 12.16 2.75 -4.85
N SER A 27 11.47 3.88 -4.80
CA SER A 27 11.11 4.61 -3.59
C SER A 27 9.75 5.28 -3.78
N LYS A 28 9.19 5.91 -2.74
CA LYS A 28 7.97 6.73 -2.88
C LYS A 28 8.04 7.79 -3.98
N SER A 29 9.22 8.35 -4.23
CA SER A 29 9.41 9.42 -5.22
C SER A 29 9.54 8.93 -6.66
N THR A 30 9.89 7.65 -6.84
CA THR A 30 10.14 7.01 -8.15
C THR A 30 9.15 5.90 -8.46
N ALA A 31 8.29 5.55 -7.52
CA ALA A 31 7.21 4.59 -7.66
C ALA A 31 5.96 5.23 -8.27
N VAL A 32 5.24 4.44 -9.05
CA VAL A 32 3.89 4.74 -9.51
C VAL A 32 2.94 4.81 -8.32
N ARG A 33 2.01 5.77 -8.35
CA ARG A 33 1.00 6.01 -7.31
C ARG A 33 -0.30 5.25 -7.60
N PHE A 34 -0.19 3.97 -7.94
CA PHE A 34 -1.33 3.09 -8.22
C PHE A 34 -1.85 2.38 -6.98
N TYR A 35 -0.93 2.05 -6.08
CA TYR A 35 -1.21 1.22 -4.92
C TYR A 35 -1.95 1.98 -3.82
N THR A 36 -2.89 1.29 -3.18
CA THR A 36 -3.50 1.74 -1.93
C THR A 36 -2.45 1.79 -0.81
N ASN A 37 -2.74 2.62 0.18
CA ASN A 37 -1.96 2.72 1.41
C ASN A 37 -2.97 3.06 2.52
N GLY A 38 -3.53 2.02 3.15
CA GLY A 38 -4.56 2.16 4.18
C GLY A 38 -4.15 3.08 5.31
N GLY A 39 -2.88 3.00 5.74
CA GLY A 39 -2.29 3.87 6.77
C GLY A 39 -2.15 5.35 6.38
N ARG A 40 -2.49 5.75 5.14
CA ARG A 40 -2.54 7.15 4.73
C ARG A 40 -3.94 7.71 4.56
N LEU A 41 -4.98 6.89 4.66
CA LEU A 41 -6.37 7.33 4.45
C LEU A 41 -6.82 8.31 5.54
N PHE A 42 -6.45 8.05 6.80
CA PHE A 42 -6.77 8.90 7.94
C PHE A 42 -5.54 9.08 8.85
N PRO A 43 -4.55 9.92 8.48
CA PRO A 43 -3.26 10.01 9.17
C PRO A 43 -3.38 10.27 10.68
N GLU A 44 -4.30 11.16 11.08
CA GLU A 44 -4.53 11.47 12.49
C GLU A 44 -4.98 10.24 13.29
N ILE A 45 -5.84 9.41 12.71
CA ILE A 45 -6.31 8.16 13.33
C ILE A 45 -5.19 7.14 13.31
N THR A 46 -4.44 7.01 12.21
CA THR A 46 -3.31 6.10 12.09
C THR A 46 -2.27 6.36 13.19
N ASP A 47 -1.94 7.62 13.45
CA ASP A 47 -1.01 8.01 14.52
C ASP A 47 -1.60 7.77 15.91
N LEU A 48 -2.88 8.13 16.12
CA LEU A 48 -3.56 7.94 17.40
C LEU A 48 -3.67 6.46 17.80
N THR A 49 -3.87 5.56 16.83
CA THR A 49 -4.03 4.12 17.08
C THR A 49 -2.74 3.33 16.90
N ARG A 50 -1.59 3.98 16.70
CA ARG A 50 -0.30 3.31 16.51
C ARG A 50 0.03 2.42 17.72
N PRO A 51 0.32 1.12 17.54
CA PRO A 51 0.74 0.26 18.64
C PRO A 51 2.01 0.77 19.31
N LEU A 52 2.09 0.70 20.64
CA LEU A 52 3.27 1.17 21.41
C LEU A 52 4.56 0.44 21.05
N ASN A 53 4.45 -0.80 20.56
CA ASN A 53 5.56 -1.64 20.12
C ASN A 53 5.82 -1.54 18.61
N ALA A 54 5.08 -0.71 17.86
CA ALA A 54 5.32 -0.54 16.44
C ALA A 54 6.67 0.16 16.22
N GLU A 55 7.48 -0.44 15.36
CA GLU A 55 8.80 0.08 15.01
C GLU A 55 8.73 1.52 14.48
N GLN A 56 9.64 2.40 14.92
CA GLN A 56 9.61 3.83 14.57
C GLN A 56 9.78 4.11 13.08
N TRP A 57 10.47 3.23 12.34
CA TRP A 57 10.69 3.39 10.91
C TRP A 57 9.44 3.14 10.07
N ILE A 58 8.36 2.63 10.66
CA ILE A 58 7.07 2.49 9.98
C ILE A 58 6.45 3.88 9.87
N ASP A 59 6.62 4.48 8.70
CA ASP A 59 6.06 5.76 8.31
C ASP A 59 5.32 5.59 6.96
N PHE A 60 4.00 5.63 7.01
CA PHE A 60 3.17 5.45 5.82
C PHE A 60 3.34 6.57 4.79
N SER A 61 3.85 7.74 5.18
CA SER A 61 4.09 8.87 4.26
C SER A 61 5.16 8.55 3.21
N VAL A 62 6.14 7.71 3.57
CA VAL A 62 7.26 7.28 2.71
C VAL A 62 7.05 5.92 2.06
N ALA A 63 5.95 5.23 2.34
CA ALA A 63 5.69 3.91 1.81
C ALA A 63 5.18 3.93 0.36
N PHE A 64 5.64 2.97 -0.44
CA PHE A 64 5.10 2.66 -1.77
C PHE A 64 4.63 1.21 -1.85
N GLY A 65 3.75 0.91 -2.81
CA GLY A 65 3.15 -0.42 -2.93
C GLY A 65 3.80 -1.34 -3.96
N ALA A 66 3.53 -2.63 -3.82
CA ALA A 66 3.94 -3.69 -4.73
C ALA A 66 2.93 -4.85 -4.70
N ASP A 67 3.14 -5.85 -5.55
CA ASP A 67 2.34 -7.08 -5.61
C ASP A 67 3.21 -8.33 -5.51
N PHE A 68 2.61 -9.44 -5.09
CA PHE A 68 3.24 -10.77 -5.12
C PHE A 68 3.26 -11.40 -6.51
N ASN A 69 2.50 -10.86 -7.47
CA ASN A 69 2.44 -11.30 -8.85
C ASN A 69 2.46 -10.08 -9.77
N PRO A 70 2.99 -10.18 -10.99
CA PRO A 70 2.87 -9.11 -11.97
C PRO A 70 1.39 -8.86 -12.30
N ILE A 71 0.99 -7.58 -12.30
CA ILE A 71 -0.38 -7.13 -12.61
C ILE A 71 -0.48 -6.42 -13.97
N SER A 72 0.62 -6.33 -14.69
CA SER A 72 0.78 -5.68 -15.99
C SER A 72 1.84 -6.41 -16.81
N GLU A 73 1.90 -6.13 -18.12
CA GLU A 73 2.96 -6.65 -19.00
C GLU A 73 4.33 -6.03 -18.66
N GLN A 74 4.33 -4.74 -18.30
CA GLN A 74 5.54 -4.01 -17.92
C GLN A 74 5.60 -3.81 -16.41
N TYR A 75 6.70 -4.21 -15.79
CA TYR A 75 6.85 -4.10 -14.33
C TYR A 75 8.32 -4.06 -13.91
N ILE A 76 8.56 -3.52 -12.71
CA ILE A 76 9.83 -3.59 -12.01
C ILE A 76 9.75 -4.73 -11.00
N LYS A 77 10.68 -5.66 -11.07
CA LYS A 77 10.81 -6.82 -10.20
C LYS A 77 11.96 -6.62 -9.23
N PHE A 78 11.77 -7.02 -7.97
CA PHE A 78 12.81 -6.95 -6.95
C PHE A 78 12.61 -8.03 -5.87
N PRO A 79 13.68 -8.54 -5.24
CA PRO A 79 13.57 -9.58 -4.22
C PRO A 79 13.03 -9.05 -2.88
N ILE A 80 12.41 -9.93 -2.09
CA ILE A 80 12.09 -9.63 -0.69
C ILE A 80 13.37 -9.68 0.14
N VAL A 81 13.98 -8.51 0.36
CA VAL A 81 15.32 -8.39 0.97
C VAL A 81 15.33 -7.98 2.43
N SER A 82 14.18 -7.59 2.99
CA SER A 82 14.13 -6.86 4.26
C SER A 82 12.82 -7.09 5.01
N GLU A 83 12.86 -6.86 6.32
CA GLU A 83 11.68 -6.84 7.20
C GLU A 83 10.87 -5.54 7.07
N LYS A 84 11.38 -4.52 6.35
CA LYS A 84 10.68 -3.27 6.04
C LYS A 84 9.68 -3.38 4.88
N ILE A 85 9.44 -4.60 4.43
CA ILE A 85 8.39 -4.94 3.48
C ILE A 85 7.27 -5.58 4.30
N LEU A 86 6.22 -4.81 4.53
CA LEU A 86 5.09 -5.21 5.35
C LEU A 86 3.87 -5.49 4.47
N VAL A 87 3.03 -6.37 4.97
CA VAL A 87 1.77 -6.75 4.35
C VAL A 87 0.65 -6.44 5.33
N PHE A 88 -0.42 -5.86 4.82
CA PHE A 88 -1.63 -5.50 5.53
C PHE A 88 -2.84 -6.14 4.86
N ASN A 89 -3.95 -6.27 5.57
CA ASN A 89 -5.20 -6.79 5.01
C ASN A 89 -5.92 -5.70 4.19
N ARG A 90 -5.96 -5.87 2.87
CA ARG A 90 -6.58 -4.89 1.95
C ARG A 90 -8.09 -4.75 2.15
N GLU A 91 -8.77 -5.77 2.68
CA GLU A 91 -10.21 -5.64 2.98
C GLU A 91 -10.46 -4.51 3.99
N ILE A 92 -9.57 -4.36 4.97
CA ILE A 92 -9.67 -3.26 5.95
C ILE A 92 -9.39 -1.91 5.28
N THR A 93 -8.46 -1.86 4.34
CA THR A 93 -8.23 -0.65 3.52
C THR A 93 -9.48 -0.27 2.72
N ASN A 94 -10.19 -1.25 2.16
CA ASN A 94 -11.44 -1.00 1.42
C ASN A 94 -12.54 -0.46 2.34
N ASP A 95 -12.71 -1.04 3.53
CA ASP A 95 -13.67 -0.55 4.53
C ASP A 95 -13.34 0.87 5.00
N LEU A 96 -12.05 1.19 5.20
CA LEU A 96 -11.60 2.55 5.49
C LEU A 96 -11.89 3.50 4.31
N PHE A 97 -11.68 3.06 3.08
CA PHE A 97 -11.93 3.87 1.88
C PHE A 97 -13.43 4.18 1.69
N ALA A 98 -14.33 3.28 2.09
CA ALA A 98 -15.77 3.52 2.06
C ALA A 98 -16.19 4.77 2.86
N TYR A 99 -15.46 5.12 3.93
CA TYR A 99 -15.69 6.38 4.67
C TYR A 99 -15.32 7.62 3.85
N ILE A 100 -14.31 7.54 2.98
CA ILE A 100 -13.95 8.65 2.07
C ILE A 100 -15.03 8.82 1.01
N GLU A 101 -15.52 7.70 0.44
CA GLU A 101 -16.60 7.73 -0.55
C GLU A 101 -17.90 8.30 0.03
N GLU A 102 -18.22 7.92 1.27
CA GLU A 102 -19.36 8.44 2.02
C GLU A 102 -19.26 9.95 2.26
N GLU A 103 -18.09 10.44 2.73
CA GLU A 103 -17.84 11.87 2.93
C GLU A 103 -17.92 12.65 1.61
N TYR A 104 -17.41 12.08 0.51
CA TYR A 104 -17.50 12.66 -0.82
C TYR A 104 -18.95 12.75 -1.31
N MET A 105 -19.73 11.66 -1.20
CA MET A 105 -21.14 11.66 -1.58
C MET A 105 -21.94 12.69 -0.78
N LYS A 106 -21.74 12.75 0.54
CA LYS A 106 -22.38 13.75 1.39
C LYS A 106 -22.03 15.18 0.97
N GLY A 107 -20.79 15.43 0.54
CA GLY A 107 -20.35 16.73 0.03
C GLY A 107 -20.98 17.11 -1.31
N GLU A 108 -21.09 16.16 -2.24
CA GLU A 108 -21.57 16.42 -3.61
C GLU A 108 -23.09 16.52 -3.71
N ILE A 109 -23.83 15.64 -3.02
CA ILE A 109 -25.29 15.53 -3.16
C ILE A 109 -26.06 15.82 -1.86
N GLY A 110 -25.37 16.06 -0.74
CA GLY A 110 -26.00 16.43 0.54
C GLY A 110 -26.75 15.29 1.24
N GLU A 111 -26.76 14.09 0.66
CA GLU A 111 -27.41 12.91 1.21
C GLU A 111 -26.40 12.05 1.96
N GLU A 112 -26.84 11.43 3.05
CA GLU A 112 -26.09 10.33 3.66
C GLU A 112 -26.22 9.10 2.75
N GLY A 113 -25.08 8.62 2.28
CA GLY A 113 -24.95 7.38 1.55
C GLY A 113 -25.13 6.16 2.46
N TYR A 114 -24.74 5.01 1.92
CA TYR A 114 -24.88 3.71 2.59
C TYR A 114 -23.56 2.93 2.61
N PHE A 115 -22.44 3.54 2.23
CA PHE A 115 -21.16 2.87 2.07
C PHE A 115 -20.60 2.39 3.41
N THR A 116 -20.88 3.13 4.49
CA THR A 116 -20.39 2.80 5.83
C THR A 116 -21.38 1.99 6.66
N LYS A 117 -22.52 1.57 6.09
CA LYS A 117 -23.57 0.87 6.84
C LYS A 117 -23.11 -0.52 7.24
N GLY A 118 -22.96 -0.73 8.55
CA GLY A 118 -22.51 -2.01 9.11
C GLY A 118 -20.99 -2.14 9.22
N LEU A 119 -20.24 -1.10 8.85
CA LEU A 119 -18.80 -1.03 9.11
C LEU A 119 -18.52 -0.63 10.56
N LEU A 120 -17.37 -1.08 11.06
CA LEU A 120 -16.80 -0.61 12.33
C LEU A 120 -16.33 0.85 12.20
N SER A 121 -16.16 1.54 13.31
CA SER A 121 -15.65 2.92 13.28
C SER A 121 -14.26 3.03 12.63
N LYS A 122 -13.93 4.21 12.08
CA LYS A 122 -12.59 4.47 11.50
C LYS A 122 -11.45 4.12 12.46
N GLU A 123 -11.61 4.39 13.76
CA GLU A 123 -10.63 4.04 14.79
C GLU A 123 -10.48 2.53 15.00
N GLU A 124 -11.58 1.78 15.04
CA GLU A 124 -11.56 0.32 15.18
C GLU A 124 -10.96 -0.35 13.95
N LEU A 125 -11.34 0.12 12.74
CA LEU A 125 -10.76 -0.37 11.50
C LEU A 125 -9.25 -0.07 11.43
N MET A 126 -8.81 1.11 11.85
CA MET A 126 -7.38 1.43 11.86
C MET A 126 -6.59 0.59 12.88
N LYS A 127 -7.18 0.28 14.05
CA LYS A 127 -6.59 -0.69 14.99
C LYS A 127 -6.45 -2.07 14.34
N GLN A 128 -7.49 -2.57 13.68
CA GLN A 128 -7.43 -3.84 12.96
C GLN A 128 -6.41 -3.81 11.80
N TYR A 129 -6.29 -2.68 11.11
CA TYR A 129 -5.29 -2.49 10.06
C TYR A 129 -3.87 -2.64 10.63
N TRP A 130 -3.57 -1.95 11.74
CA TRP A 130 -2.31 -2.12 12.48
C TRP A 130 -2.09 -3.55 12.96
N GLU A 131 -3.11 -4.22 13.49
CA GLU A 131 -3.04 -5.62 13.94
C GLU A 131 -2.83 -6.62 12.78
N SER A 132 -3.26 -6.28 11.57
CA SER A 132 -3.07 -7.11 10.36
C SER A 132 -1.63 -7.10 9.82
N MET A 133 -0.80 -6.19 10.34
CA MET A 133 0.57 -5.98 9.91
C MET A 133 1.42 -7.22 10.14
N ILE A 134 2.05 -7.71 9.08
CA ILE A 134 2.97 -8.85 9.12
C ILE A 134 4.10 -8.63 8.10
N THR A 135 5.26 -9.22 8.29
CA THR A 135 6.34 -9.12 7.30
C THR A 135 5.97 -9.89 6.03
N ALA A 136 6.45 -9.46 4.87
CA ALA A 136 6.22 -10.17 3.62
C ALA A 136 6.78 -11.61 3.65
N LYS A 137 7.87 -11.85 4.40
CA LYS A 137 8.43 -13.20 4.57
C LYS A 137 7.50 -14.12 5.36
N GLU A 138 6.85 -13.62 6.40
CA GLU A 138 5.91 -14.39 7.22
C GLU A 138 4.57 -14.56 6.50
N TYR A 139 4.07 -13.52 5.83
CA TYR A 139 2.84 -13.60 5.03
C TYR A 139 2.89 -14.73 4.02
N VAL A 140 4.01 -14.93 3.33
CA VAL A 140 4.17 -15.99 2.32
C VAL A 140 4.02 -17.38 2.92
N LYS A 141 4.41 -17.56 4.19
CA LYS A 141 4.31 -18.83 4.90
C LYS A 141 2.91 -19.10 5.43
N GLN A 142 2.24 -18.06 5.94
CA GLN A 142 1.01 -18.21 6.71
C GLN A 142 -0.26 -17.82 5.93
N LYS A 143 -0.16 -16.80 5.06
CA LYS A 143 -1.26 -16.22 4.27
C LYS A 143 -2.55 -15.99 5.09
N PRO A 144 -2.47 -15.19 6.17
CA PRO A 144 -3.57 -15.04 7.14
C PRO A 144 -4.83 -14.37 6.56
N TYR A 145 -4.73 -13.71 5.41
CA TYR A 145 -5.85 -13.12 4.68
C TYR A 145 -5.64 -13.30 3.18
N LYS A 146 -6.73 -13.14 2.41
CA LYS A 146 -6.75 -13.44 0.96
C LYS A 146 -6.18 -12.31 0.11
N ASN A 147 -6.49 -11.07 0.47
CA ASN A 147 -6.20 -9.89 -0.34
C ASN A 147 -5.15 -9.01 0.38
N PRO A 148 -3.86 -9.13 0.02
CA PRO A 148 -2.80 -8.36 0.66
C PRO A 148 -2.66 -6.95 0.08
N GLU A 149 -2.41 -5.99 0.95
CA GLU A 149 -1.78 -4.71 0.61
C GLU A 149 -0.31 -4.78 1.01
N ILE A 150 0.60 -4.72 0.05
CA ILE A 150 2.04 -4.80 0.31
C ILE A 150 2.60 -3.38 0.27
N LEU A 151 3.26 -2.98 1.35
CA LEU A 151 3.89 -1.68 1.49
C LEU A 151 5.38 -1.84 1.80
N VAL A 152 6.20 -1.09 1.07
CA VAL A 152 7.65 -1.05 1.21
C VAL A 152 8.04 0.28 1.85
N PHE A 153 8.70 0.21 3.01
CA PHE A 153 9.05 1.37 3.85
C PHE A 153 10.52 1.80 3.71
N GLU A 154 11.18 1.37 2.63
CA GLU A 154 12.56 1.76 2.33
C GLU A 154 12.78 1.88 0.82
N THR A 155 13.89 2.49 0.42
CA THR A 155 14.27 2.53 -0.99
C THR A 155 14.92 1.22 -1.39
N ILE A 156 14.42 0.58 -2.46
CA ILE A 156 15.07 -0.58 -3.06
C ILE A 156 16.21 -0.08 -3.96
N PRO A 157 17.46 -0.50 -3.70
CA PRO A 157 18.62 -0.02 -4.44
C PRO A 157 18.65 -0.59 -5.88
N ILE A 158 19.33 0.13 -6.77
CA ILE A 158 19.30 -0.12 -8.22
C ILE A 158 19.80 -1.51 -8.60
N GLU A 159 20.74 -2.08 -7.84
CA GLU A 159 21.36 -3.37 -8.12
C GLU A 159 20.39 -4.55 -7.90
N LEU A 160 19.26 -4.30 -7.24
CA LEU A 160 18.21 -5.28 -6.97
C LEU A 160 17.01 -5.15 -7.90
N LEU A 161 17.01 -4.16 -8.81
CA LEU A 161 15.89 -3.90 -9.71
C LEU A 161 16.10 -4.57 -11.07
N GLU A 162 15.04 -5.22 -11.55
CA GLU A 162 14.97 -5.77 -12.89
C GLU A 162 13.70 -5.21 -13.57
N TYR A 163 13.84 -4.56 -14.72
CA TYR A 163 12.69 -4.09 -15.51
C TYR A 163 12.33 -5.13 -16.56
N ILE A 164 11.08 -5.55 -16.56
CA ILE A 164 10.51 -6.49 -17.52
C ILE A 164 9.52 -5.74 -18.40
N LYS A 165 9.58 -6.00 -19.70
CA LYS A 165 8.73 -5.45 -20.74
C LYS A 165 8.13 -6.58 -21.58
#